data_AF-A0A396M001-F1
#
_entry.id   AF-A0A396M001-F1
#
_cell.length_a   1.000
_cell.length_b   1.000
_cell.length_c   1.000
_cell.angle_alpha   90.00
_cell.angle_beta   90.00
_cell.angle_gamma   90.00
#
_symmetry.space_group_name_H-M   'P 1'
#
loop_
_entity.id
_entity.type
_entity.pdbx_description
1 polymer ?
#
loop_
_entity_poly.entity_id
_entity_poly.type
_entity_poly.pdbx_seq_one_letter_code
_entity_poly.pdbx_strand_id
1 'polypeptide(L)'
;MIKLTAEDYRRMAFLVEDKSYDFSSDFETTIEYDTDRFNSDLQVHAMSYDHDGETRLFITYAQLTTSIPEGTINNDFDKNRLQYNLVH
;
A
#
# COMPACT_ATOMS: atom_id res chain seq x y z
N MET A 1 -18.58 -3.61 -4.76
CA MET A 1 -17.22 -4.03 -4.37
C MET A 1 -16.29 -3.70 -5.53
N ILE A 2 -15.31 -2.84 -5.31
CA ILE A 2 -14.29 -2.54 -6.32
C ILE A 2 -13.34 -3.74 -6.42
N LYS A 3 -13.00 -4.12 -7.65
CA LYS A 3 -11.99 -5.14 -7.93
C LYS A 3 -10.64 -4.48 -8.23
N LEU A 4 -9.66 -4.78 -7.39
CA LEU A 4 -8.29 -4.34 -7.54
C LEU A 4 -7.56 -5.23 -8.55
N THR A 5 -6.97 -4.59 -9.54
CA THR A 5 -6.20 -5.18 -10.61
C THR A 5 -4.76 -5.44 -10.15
N ALA A 6 -4.00 -6.24 -10.90
CA ALA A 6 -2.57 -6.40 -10.64
C ALA A 6 -1.80 -5.08 -10.76
N GLU A 7 -2.28 -4.15 -11.59
CA GLU A 7 -1.68 -2.83 -11.72
C GLU A 7 -1.89 -1.97 -10.48
N ASP A 8 -3.07 -2.06 -9.85
CA ASP A 8 -3.33 -1.33 -8.59
C ASP A 8 -2.34 -1.74 -7.51
N TYR A 9 -2.10 -3.05 -7.35
CA TYR A 9 -1.13 -3.54 -6.37
C TYR A 9 0.30 -3.10 -6.67
N ARG A 10 0.72 -3.06 -7.94
CA ARG A 10 2.04 -2.54 -8.32
C ARG A 10 2.18 -1.05 -8.03
N ARG A 11 1.15 -0.26 -8.34
CA ARG A 11 1.16 1.19 -8.06
C ARG A 11 1.17 1.47 -6.56
N MET A 12 0.35 0.77 -5.78
CA MET A 12 0.36 0.89 -4.32
C MET A 12 1.70 0.46 -3.73
N ALA A 13 2.33 -0.60 -4.22
CA ALA A 13 3.67 -1.01 -3.77
C ALA A 13 4.71 0.08 -4.05
N PHE A 14 4.71 0.65 -5.26
CA PHE A 14 5.59 1.78 -5.60
C PHE A 14 5.38 2.97 -4.66
N LEU A 15 4.14 3.32 -4.32
CA LEU A 15 3.86 4.41 -3.38
C LEU A 15 4.37 4.10 -1.96
N VAL A 16 4.28 2.85 -1.50
CA VAL A 16 4.82 2.43 -0.21
C VAL A 16 6.34 2.51 -0.19
N GLU A 17 7.01 2.10 -1.27
CA GLU A 17 8.47 2.26 -1.42
C GLU A 17 8.88 3.73 -1.47
N ASP A 18 8.19 4.54 -2.28
CA ASP A 18 8.44 5.99 -2.38
C ASP A 18 8.30 6.65 -1.01
N LYS A 19 7.23 6.33 -0.27
CA LYS A 19 7.03 6.82 1.09
C LYS A 19 8.10 6.37 2.05
N SER A 20 8.68 5.18 1.87
CA SER A 20 9.73 4.71 2.77
C SER A 20 10.98 5.59 2.74
N TYR A 21 11.26 6.31 1.65
CA TYR A 21 12.39 7.26 1.60
C TYR A 21 12.20 8.50 2.50
N ASP A 22 10.95 8.81 2.88
CA ASP A 22 10.65 9.86 3.85
C ASP A 22 10.97 9.41 5.30
N PHE A 23 11.20 8.11 5.52
CA PHE A 23 11.45 7.52 6.84
C PHE A 23 12.83 6.86 6.91
N SER A 24 13.44 6.88 8.10
CA SER A 24 14.76 6.26 8.33
C SER A 24 14.67 4.89 9.02
N SER A 25 13.46 4.39 9.21
CA SER A 25 13.14 3.15 9.94
C SER A 25 11.72 2.69 9.62
N ASP A 26 11.22 1.73 10.41
CA ASP A 26 9.81 1.37 10.52
C ASP A 26 8.90 2.61 10.52
N PHE A 27 7.78 2.53 9.78
CA PHE A 27 6.87 3.64 9.63
C PHE A 27 5.41 3.20 9.59
N GLU A 28 4.55 4.10 10.08
CA GLU A 28 3.11 4.03 9.92
C GLU A 28 2.64 5.30 9.21
N THR A 29 1.91 5.15 8.11
CA THR A 29 1.43 6.29 7.33
C THR A 29 0.15 5.96 6.56
N THR A 30 -0.53 7.00 6.11
CA THR A 30 -1.66 6.91 5.20
C THR A 30 -1.25 7.50 3.86
N ILE A 31 -1.46 6.73 2.80
CA ILE A 31 -1.11 7.08 1.43
C ILE A 31 -2.40 7.24 0.64
N GLU A 32 -2.59 8.41 0.03
CA GLU A 32 -3.70 8.64 -0.89
C GLU A 32 -3.46 7.83 -2.18
N TYR A 33 -4.46 7.05 -2.58
CA TYR A 33 -4.49 6.23 -3.78
C TYR A 33 -5.69 6.63 -4.65
N ASP A 34 -5.44 7.64 -5.49
CA ASP A 34 -6.43 8.18 -6.41
C ASP A 34 -6.25 7.61 -7.82
N THR A 35 -7.37 7.17 -8.38
CA THR A 35 -7.45 6.64 -9.74
C THR A 35 -8.69 7.19 -10.43
N ASP A 36 -8.72 7.11 -11.77
CA ASP A 36 -9.91 7.49 -12.53
C ASP A 36 -11.16 6.65 -12.17
N ARG A 37 -10.99 5.53 -11.46
CA ARG A 37 -12.08 4.61 -11.08
C ARG A 37 -12.59 4.83 -9.67
N PHE A 38 -11.73 5.28 -8.76
CA PHE A 38 -12.02 5.45 -7.34
C PHE A 38 -10.85 6.13 -6.62
N ASN A 39 -11.16 6.72 -5.47
CA ASN A 39 -10.21 7.34 -4.55
C ASN A 39 -10.17 6.55 -3.25
N SER A 40 -8.99 6.35 -2.67
CA SER A 40 -8.85 5.52 -1.47
C SER A 40 -7.68 5.97 -0.61
N ASP A 41 -7.80 5.69 0.69
CA ASP A 41 -6.71 5.86 1.64
C ASP A 41 -6.13 4.49 1.97
N LEU A 42 -4.85 4.31 1.67
CA LEU A 42 -4.07 3.13 2.03
C LEU A 42 -3.31 3.41 3.33
N GLN A 43 -3.82 2.91 4.45
CA GLN A 43 -3.09 2.91 5.71
C GLN A 43 -2.09 1.76 5.69
N VAL A 44 -0.82 2.03 6.03
CA VAL A 44 0.26 1.04 6.03
C VAL A 44 1.09 1.19 7.30
N HIS A 45 1.44 0.06 7.90
CA HIS A 45 2.55 -0.08 8.82
C HIS A 45 3.56 -1.04 8.21
N ALA A 46 4.79 -0.57 8.00
CA ALA A 46 5.86 -1.35 7.43
C ALA A 46 7.11 -1.28 8.32
N MET A 47 7.79 -2.42 8.43
CA MET A 47 9.10 -2.52 9.06
C MET A 47 10.19 -2.53 7.99
N SER A 48 11.25 -1.76 8.22
CA SER A 48 12.45 -1.77 7.39
C SER A 48 13.44 -2.79 7.91
N TYR A 49 14.06 -3.58 7.04
CA TYR A 49 15.12 -4.50 7.42
C TYR A 49 16.17 -4.61 6.31
N ASP A 50 17.43 -4.81 6.70
CA ASP A 50 18.51 -5.00 5.75
C ASP A 50 18.53 -6.45 5.25
N HIS A 51 18.62 -6.62 3.93
CA HIS A 51 18.79 -7.92 3.27
C HIS A 51 19.75 -7.77 2.10
N ASP A 52 20.86 -8.50 2.13
CA ASP A 52 21.90 -8.47 1.09
C ASP A 52 22.45 -7.05 0.78
N GLY A 53 22.48 -6.18 1.79
CA GLY A 53 22.96 -4.79 1.65
C GLY A 53 21.94 -3.81 1.10
N GLU A 54 20.70 -4.24 0.90
CA GLU A 54 19.57 -3.40 0.49
C GLU A 54 18.53 -3.33 1.62
N THR A 55 17.98 -2.13 1.85
CA THR A 55 16.85 -1.97 2.76
C THR A 55 15.58 -2.49 2.09
N ARG A 56 14.91 -3.46 2.73
CA ARG A 56 13.64 -4.04 2.29
C ARG A 56 12.51 -3.71 3.26
N LEU A 57 11.29 -3.82 2.76
CA LEU A 57 10.08 -3.50 3.52
C LEU A 57 9.25 -4.76 3.80
N PHE A 58 8.82 -4.90 5.05
CA PHE A 58 7.85 -5.90 5.47
C PHE A 58 6.60 -5.20 6.02
N ILE A 59 5.49 -5.31 5.30
CA ILE A 59 4.19 -4.78 5.70
C ILE A 59 3.61 -5.65 6.81
N THR A 60 3.58 -5.10 8.02
CA THR A 60 2.95 -5.74 9.18
C THR A 60 1.44 -5.56 9.14
N TYR A 61 0.97 -4.39 8.68
CA TYR A 61 -0.45 -4.08 8.52
C TYR A 61 -0.66 -3.20 7.28
N ALA A 62 -1.75 -3.47 6.56
CA ALA A 62 -2.27 -2.53 5.58
C ALA A 62 -3.78 -2.67 5.44
N GLN A 63 -4.45 -1.55 5.20
CA GLN A 63 -5.89 -1.48 4.95
C GLN A 63 -6.17 -0.40 3.90
N LEU A 64 -7.00 -0.74 2.91
CA LEU A 64 -7.44 0.19 1.88
C LEU A 64 -8.89 0.59 2.16
N THR A 65 -9.12 1.88 2.42
CA THR A 65 -10.46 2.43 2.65
C THR A 65 -10.88 3.24 1.43
N THR A 66 -11.93 2.81 0.74
CA THR A 66 -12.41 3.46 -0.49
C THR A 66 -13.63 4.31 -0.21
N SER A 67 -13.55 5.60 -0.55
CA SER A 67 -14.62 6.57 -0.36
C SER A 67 -15.26 6.93 -1.69
N ILE A 68 -16.59 6.94 -1.71
CA ILE A 68 -17.43 7.47 -2.79
C ILE A 68 -18.38 8.53 -2.19
N PRO A 69 -19.04 9.39 -3.00
CA PRO A 69 -19.96 10.41 -2.48
C PRO A 69 -21.07 9.86 -1.56
N GLU A 70 -21.43 8.59 -1.75
CA GLU A 70 -22.49 7.88 -1.02
C GLU A 70 -21.99 7.23 0.29
N GLY A 71 -20.69 7.25 0.58
CA GLY A 71 -20.07 6.69 1.78
C GLY A 71 -18.81 5.85 1.50
N THR A 72 -18.44 5.00 2.46
CA THR A 72 -17.31 4.07 2.32
C THR A 72 -17.78 2.75 1.71
N ILE A 73 -17.01 2.21 0.77
CA ILE A 73 -17.29 0.92 0.13
C ILE A 73 -16.15 -0.07 0.32
N ASN A 74 -16.50 -1.36 0.34
CA ASN A 74 -15.53 -2.44 0.39
C ASN A 74 -14.85 -2.65 -0.97
N ASN A 75 -13.54 -2.84 -0.94
CA ASN A 75 -12.72 -3.35 -2.03
C ASN A 75 -12.22 -4.78 -1.68
N ASP A 76 -11.66 -5.49 -2.64
CA ASP A 76 -11.06 -6.81 -2.44
C ASP A 76 -9.56 -6.75 -2.10
N PHE A 77 -9.17 -5.77 -1.27
CA PHE A 77 -7.79 -5.59 -0.86
C PHE A 77 -7.21 -6.80 -0.11
N ASP A 78 -5.99 -7.15 -0.48
CA ASP A 78 -5.19 -8.23 0.10
C ASP A 78 -3.78 -7.72 0.42
N LYS A 79 -3.49 -7.61 1.72
CA LYS A 79 -2.17 -7.20 2.24
C LYS A 79 -1.04 -8.09 1.73
N ASN A 80 -1.26 -9.39 1.57
CA ASN A 80 -0.21 -10.32 1.13
C ASN A 80 0.11 -10.11 -0.35
N ARG A 81 -0.91 -9.77 -1.15
CA ARG A 81 -0.70 -9.40 -2.55
C ARG A 81 0.06 -8.08 -2.66
N LEU A 82 -0.20 -7.10 -1.79
CA LEU A 82 0.61 -5.89 -1.71
C LEU A 82 2.06 -6.22 -1.35
N GLN A 83 2.29 -7.01 -0.29
CA GLN A 83 3.63 -7.44 0.14
C GLN A 83 4.40 -8.14 -0.99
N TYR A 84 3.75 -8.99 -1.79
CA TYR A 84 4.39 -9.69 -2.89
C TYR A 84 4.99 -8.74 -3.94
N ASN A 85 4.35 -7.58 -4.16
CA ASN A 85 4.78 -6.56 -5.12
C ASN A 85 5.85 -5.60 -4.58
N LEU A 86 6.29 -5.73 -3.31
CA LEU A 86 7.45 -5.02 -2.74
C LEU A 86 8.75 -5.82 -2.81
N VAL A 87 8.66 -7.10 -3.18
CA VAL A 87 9.79 -8.05 -3.12
C VAL A 87 10.27 -8.43 -4.53
N HIS A 88 9.60 -7.94 -5.59
CA HIS A 88 9.85 -8.22 -7.01
C HIS A 88 9.65 -6.98 -7.85
#